data_AF-A0A0N4U1C4-F1
#
_entry.id   AF-A0A0N4U1C4-F1
#
_cell.length_a   1.000
_cell.length_b   1.000
_cell.length_c   1.000
_cell.angle_alpha   90.00
_cell.angle_beta   90.00
_cell.angle_gamma   90.00
#
_symmetry.space_group_name_H-M   'P 1'
#
loop_
_entity.id
_entity.type
_entity.pdbx_description
1 polymer ?
#
loop_
_entity_poly.entity_id
_entity_poly.type
_entity_poly.pdbx_seq_one_letter_code
_entity_poly.pdbx_strand_id
1 'polypeptide(L)'
;MQVEIRKGNFDKASDILVEFDRCNPGFAVIALRRIGIERRRAASINSENVSNYSSVISRFERLIHDSNTSTKLSSYYALKLARFHIKKKNDRKLATKIIKDAIARDKDNPSLYLALIDIAYTATTFKESSVVEAIDYALESRHLNDKEKLRFSQRKLDFLEDFGHSIQELQEHIEYHDRLQKTIEEKNAIVKAKLESKIGEEPSEKRARVEPVAGTAYPYPQQPFYPMATPYGSTAYNVPTGQQPFAFATYSYGSHPSAISQVQQTF
;
A
#
# COMPACT_ATOMS: atom_id res chain seq x y z
N MET A 1 -0.63 18.70 22.82
CA MET A 1 0.29 18.50 21.68
C MET A 1 -0.07 19.37 20.46
N GLN A 2 -1.22 19.20 19.79
CA GLN A 2 -1.52 19.97 18.56
C GLN A 2 -1.58 21.49 18.77
N VAL A 3 -2.11 21.93 19.92
CA VAL A 3 -2.11 23.35 20.33
C VAL A 3 -0.70 23.93 20.35
N GLU A 4 0.26 23.21 20.95
CA GLU A 4 1.65 23.67 21.05
C GLU A 4 2.37 23.68 19.69
N ILE A 5 2.07 22.72 18.80
CA ILE A 5 2.57 22.76 17.42
C ILE A 5 2.07 24.01 16.69
N ARG A 6 0.79 24.37 16.85
CA ARG A 6 0.23 25.57 16.22
C ARG A 6 0.88 26.86 16.71
N LYS A 7 1.37 26.88 17.96
CA LYS A 7 2.12 27.99 18.53
C LYS A 7 3.61 28.00 18.15
N GLY A 8 4.10 27.00 17.41
CA GLY A 8 5.53 26.84 17.13
C GLY A 8 6.35 26.25 18.29
N ASN A 9 5.71 25.86 19.39
CA ASN A 9 6.36 25.31 20.57
C ASN A 9 6.65 23.81 20.39
N PHE A 10 7.63 23.48 19.56
CA PHE A 10 7.96 22.08 19.24
C PHE A 10 8.55 21.32 20.42
N ASP A 11 9.25 21.97 21.35
CA ASP A 11 9.80 21.33 22.56
C ASP A 11 8.67 20.86 23.48
N LYS A 12 7.77 21.76 23.87
CA LYS A 12 6.58 21.41 24.66
C LYS A 12 5.73 20.33 24.00
N ALA A 13 5.57 20.40 22.67
CA ALA A 13 4.85 19.37 21.93
C ALA A 13 5.55 18.00 22.00
N SER A 14 6.89 17.97 21.99
CA SER A 14 7.69 16.76 22.15
C SER A 14 7.59 16.22 23.57
N ASP A 15 7.67 17.07 24.59
CA ASP A 15 7.60 16.67 26.00
C ASP A 15 6.25 16.00 26.33
N ILE A 16 5.15 16.56 25.81
CA ILE A 16 3.81 15.95 25.94
C ILE A 16 3.78 14.53 25.35
N LEU A 17 4.47 14.29 24.23
CA LEU A 17 4.51 12.96 23.63
C LEU A 17 5.44 12.01 24.38
N VAL A 18 6.56 12.50 24.93
CA VAL A 18 7.45 11.68 25.77
C VAL A 18 6.71 11.22 27.02
N GLU A 19 5.98 12.12 27.67
CA GLU A 19 5.19 11.77 28.85
C GLU A 19 4.04 10.80 28.50
N PHE A 20 3.38 11.00 27.36
CA PHE A 20 2.36 10.09 26.88
C PHE A 20 2.92 8.68 26.60
N ASP A 21 4.09 8.59 25.95
CA ASP A 21 4.79 7.34 25.63
C ASP A 21 5.22 6.60 26.91
N ARG A 22 5.65 7.35 27.94
CA ARG A 22 5.98 6.82 29.27
C ARG A 22 4.79 6.15 29.95
N CYS A 23 3.62 6.79 29.87
CA CYS A 23 2.38 6.25 30.45
C CYS A 23 1.73 5.16 29.58
N ASN A 24 2.04 5.13 28.28
CA ASN A 24 1.42 4.25 27.29
C ASN A 24 2.49 3.74 26.31
N PRO A 25 3.36 2.81 26.72
CA PRO A 25 4.39 2.26 25.84
C PRO A 25 3.78 1.41 24.72
N GLY A 26 4.49 1.31 23.59
CA GLY A 26 4.12 0.43 22.47
C GLY A 26 3.20 1.05 21.42
N PHE A 27 2.75 2.29 21.60
CA PHE A 27 1.93 2.98 20.60
C PHE A 27 2.78 3.51 19.43
N ALA A 28 2.89 2.73 18.35
CA ALA A 28 3.64 3.10 17.13
C ALA A 28 3.25 4.48 16.55
N VAL A 29 2.01 4.92 16.75
CA VAL A 29 1.52 6.24 16.34
C VAL A 29 2.26 7.39 17.05
N ILE A 30 2.75 7.18 18.27
CA ILE A 30 3.50 8.18 19.04
C ILE A 30 4.88 8.39 18.43
N ALA A 31 5.56 7.32 18.03
CA ALA A 31 6.83 7.40 17.30
C ALA A 31 6.69 8.24 16.02
N LEU A 32 5.65 8.00 15.22
CA LEU A 32 5.36 8.80 14.02
C LEU A 32 5.02 10.26 14.34
N ARG A 33 4.27 10.53 15.42
CA ARG A 33 3.94 11.89 15.84
C ARG A 33 5.20 12.66 16.25
N ARG A 34 6.13 12.02 16.95
CA ARG A 34 7.44 12.60 17.31
C ARG A 34 8.27 12.93 16.07
N ILE A 35 8.37 12.00 15.12
CA ILE A 35 9.00 12.26 13.81
C ILE A 35 8.33 13.47 13.11
N GLY A 36 7.00 13.53 13.15
CA GLY A 36 6.25 14.64 12.56
C GLY A 36 6.57 16.00 13.20
N ILE A 37 6.83 16.04 14.51
CA ILE A 37 7.27 17.26 15.22
C ILE A 37 8.65 17.69 14.74
N GLU A 38 9.62 16.77 14.70
CA GLU A 38 10.98 17.05 14.21
C GLU A 38 10.98 17.54 12.77
N ARG A 39 10.14 16.94 11.91
CA ARG A 39 9.96 17.37 10.53
C ARG A 39 9.42 18.80 10.44
N ARG A 40 8.43 19.16 11.27
CA ARG A 40 7.86 20.51 11.29
C ARG A 40 8.87 21.53 11.84
N ARG A 41 9.63 21.16 12.87
CA ARG A 41 10.73 21.97 13.40
C ARG A 41 11.80 22.23 12.34
N ALA A 42 12.26 21.20 11.63
CA ALA A 42 13.23 21.34 10.56
C ALA A 42 12.72 22.20 9.39
N ALA A 43 11.40 22.17 9.13
CA ALA A 43 10.77 23.03 8.13
C ALA A 43 10.59 24.48 8.61
N SER A 44 10.42 24.73 9.91
CA SER A 44 10.20 26.08 10.44
C SER A 44 11.48 26.90 10.61
N ILE A 45 12.63 26.24 10.81
CA ILE A 45 13.90 26.94 11.03
C ILE A 45 14.42 27.57 9.72
N ASN A 46 14.16 26.93 8.57
CA ASN A 46 14.79 27.31 7.30
C ASN A 46 13.75 27.86 6.32
N SER A 47 13.55 29.18 6.32
CA SER A 47 12.77 29.88 5.29
C SER A 47 13.55 30.04 3.97
N GLU A 48 14.88 29.91 3.98
CA GLU A 48 15.68 30.44 2.86
C GLU A 48 16.65 29.51 2.13
N ASN A 49 17.07 28.33 2.62
CA ASN A 49 17.70 27.29 1.76
C ASN A 49 18.05 26.03 2.58
N VAL A 50 17.67 24.85 2.08
CA VAL A 50 17.97 23.48 2.57
C VAL A 50 17.63 23.21 4.05
N SER A 51 16.42 22.71 4.34
CA SER A 51 16.07 22.15 5.66
C SER A 51 16.96 20.94 6.02
N ASN A 52 17.61 21.00 7.19
CA ASN A 52 18.33 19.85 7.73
C ASN A 52 17.35 18.85 8.35
N TYR A 53 17.17 17.71 7.69
CA TYR A 53 16.28 16.63 8.13
C TYR A 53 17.02 15.45 8.78
N SER A 54 18.27 15.61 9.23
CA SER A 54 19.06 14.52 9.83
C SER A 54 18.38 13.90 11.05
N SER A 55 17.78 14.70 11.93
CA SER A 55 17.05 14.18 13.10
C SER A 55 15.87 13.27 12.71
N VAL A 56 15.11 13.67 11.69
CA VAL A 56 14.00 12.90 11.13
C VAL A 56 14.48 11.56 10.59
N ILE A 57 15.57 11.57 9.81
CA ILE A 57 16.16 10.37 9.21
C ILE A 57 16.68 9.43 10.31
N SER A 58 17.49 9.93 11.24
CA SER A 58 18.04 9.12 12.34
C SER A 58 16.96 8.51 13.21
N ARG A 59 15.82 9.19 13.41
CA ARG A 59 14.70 8.63 14.17
C ARG A 59 14.01 7.49 13.40
N PHE A 60 13.83 7.62 12.09
CA PHE A 60 13.33 6.51 11.28
C PHE A 60 14.28 5.33 11.28
N GLU A 61 15.58 5.55 11.05
CA GLU A 61 16.60 4.49 11.04
C GLU A 61 16.63 3.74 12.37
N ARG A 62 16.59 4.46 13.51
CA ARG A 62 16.52 3.84 14.83
C ARG A 62 15.30 2.93 14.96
N LEU A 63 14.12 3.37 14.51
CA LEU A 63 12.90 2.55 14.58
C LEU A 63 12.94 1.35 13.62
N ILE A 64 13.56 1.49 12.45
CA ILE A 64 13.68 0.41 11.46
C ILE A 64 14.62 -0.69 11.95
N HIS A 65 15.68 -0.32 12.67
CA HIS A 65 16.74 -1.23 13.14
C HIS A 65 16.63 -1.65 14.62
N ASP A 66 15.62 -1.15 15.35
CA ASP A 66 15.37 -1.56 16.73
C ASP A 66 14.91 -3.03 16.76
N SER A 67 15.59 -3.86 17.56
CA SER A 67 15.28 -5.28 17.73
C SER A 67 13.88 -5.53 18.30
N ASN A 68 13.30 -4.54 18.99
CA ASN A 68 11.95 -4.63 19.55
C ASN A 68 10.86 -4.25 18.53
N THR A 69 11.22 -3.71 17.37
CA THR A 69 10.26 -3.35 16.34
C THR A 69 9.95 -4.57 15.48
N SER A 70 8.66 -4.96 15.43
CA SER A 70 8.23 -6.08 14.60
C SER A 70 8.54 -5.85 13.12
N THR A 71 8.80 -6.92 12.37
CA THR A 71 9.13 -6.86 10.93
C THR A 71 8.14 -6.00 10.14
N LYS A 72 6.83 -6.24 10.33
CA LYS A 72 5.76 -5.47 9.66
C LYS A 72 5.83 -3.97 9.99
N LEU A 73 6.15 -3.64 11.23
CA LEU A 73 6.26 -2.25 11.66
C LEU A 73 7.55 -1.59 11.16
N SER A 74 8.66 -2.32 11.11
CA SER A 74 9.92 -1.89 10.49
C SER A 74 9.71 -1.59 8.99
N SER A 75 9.01 -2.46 8.26
CA SER A 75 8.61 -2.23 6.86
C SER A 75 7.73 -0.99 6.70
N TYR A 76 6.78 -0.79 7.61
CA TYR A 76 5.94 0.41 7.62
C TYR A 76 6.76 1.69 7.80
N TYR A 77 7.77 1.69 8.70
CA TYR A 77 8.68 2.82 8.85
C TYR A 77 9.58 3.02 7.62
N ALA A 78 10.08 1.94 7.00
CA ALA A 78 10.86 2.01 5.77
C ALA A 78 10.06 2.63 4.61
N LEU A 79 8.77 2.28 4.46
CA LEU A 79 7.87 2.92 3.48
C LEU A 79 7.75 4.43 3.71
N LYS A 80 7.61 4.86 4.97
CA LYS A 80 7.53 6.30 5.31
C LYS A 80 8.85 7.01 5.05
N LEU A 81 9.98 6.39 5.37
CA LEU A 81 11.31 6.95 5.14
C LEU A 81 11.60 7.07 3.63
N ALA A 82 11.32 6.04 2.83
CA ALA A 82 11.50 6.09 1.37
C ALA A 82 10.68 7.23 0.75
N ARG A 83 9.40 7.35 1.11
CA ARG A 83 8.55 8.49 0.68
C ARG A 83 9.10 9.85 1.10
N PHE A 84 9.71 9.92 2.29
CA PHE A 84 10.35 11.13 2.77
C PHE A 84 11.56 11.52 1.91
N HIS A 85 12.44 10.57 1.56
CA HIS A 85 13.59 10.82 0.67
C HIS A 85 13.16 11.29 -0.72
N ILE A 86 12.13 10.67 -1.30
CA ILE A 86 11.56 11.10 -2.59
C ILE A 86 11.06 12.54 -2.49
N LYS A 87 10.22 12.86 -1.49
CA LYS A 87 9.55 14.17 -1.44
C LYS A 87 10.45 15.32 -0.97
N LYS A 88 11.39 15.05 -0.08
CA LYS A 88 12.21 16.10 0.57
C LYS A 88 13.62 16.21 0.04
N LYS A 89 14.18 15.13 -0.51
CA LYS A 89 15.57 15.11 -1.01
C LYS A 89 15.67 14.78 -2.50
N ASN A 90 14.55 14.42 -3.15
CA ASN A 90 14.52 13.84 -4.50
C ASN A 90 15.51 12.67 -4.69
N ASP A 91 15.85 11.98 -3.59
CA ASP A 91 16.85 10.92 -3.58
C ASP A 91 16.18 9.56 -3.80
N ARG A 92 15.86 9.31 -5.06
CA ARG A 92 15.13 8.10 -5.48
C ARG A 92 15.99 6.85 -5.35
N LYS A 93 17.30 6.96 -5.60
CA LYS A 93 18.23 5.83 -5.49
C LYS A 93 18.26 5.31 -4.06
N LEU A 94 18.36 6.21 -3.08
CA LEU A 94 18.30 5.82 -1.67
C LEU A 94 16.91 5.30 -1.28
N ALA A 95 15.83 5.91 -1.78
CA ALA A 95 14.47 5.39 -1.54
C ALA A 95 14.31 3.95 -2.06
N THR A 96 14.77 3.65 -3.27
CA THR A 96 14.78 2.27 -3.83
C THR A 96 15.60 1.33 -2.97
N LYS A 97 16.79 1.76 -2.51
CA LYS A 97 17.63 0.95 -1.61
C LYS A 97 16.90 0.61 -0.31
N ILE A 98 16.32 1.61 0.37
CA ILE A 98 15.56 1.43 1.61
C ILE A 98 14.42 0.41 1.42
N ILE A 99 13.70 0.48 0.30
CA ILE A 99 12.62 -0.47 0.01
C ILE A 99 13.17 -1.87 -0.27
N LYS A 100 14.23 -2.02 -1.06
CA LYS A 100 14.86 -3.33 -1.30
C LYS A 100 15.40 -3.97 -0.02
N ASP A 101 16.01 -3.18 0.85
CA ASP A 101 16.49 -3.65 2.17
C ASP A 101 15.31 -4.11 3.05
N ALA A 102 14.18 -3.42 2.99
CA ALA A 102 12.96 -3.83 3.69
C ALA A 102 12.36 -5.12 3.12
N ILE A 103 12.34 -5.28 1.78
CA ILE A 103 11.87 -6.51 1.12
C ILE A 103 12.70 -7.70 1.57
N ALA A 104 14.01 -7.55 1.73
CA ALA A 104 14.87 -8.64 2.21
C ALA A 104 14.43 -9.20 3.59
N ARG A 105 13.86 -8.36 4.45
CA ARG A 105 13.37 -8.70 5.80
C ARG A 105 11.91 -9.14 5.83
N ASP A 106 11.06 -8.59 4.95
CA ASP A 106 9.60 -8.75 4.94
C ASP A 106 9.10 -9.12 3.52
N LYS A 107 9.53 -10.29 3.05
CA LYS A 107 9.47 -10.68 1.63
C LYS A 107 8.06 -10.87 1.08
N ASP A 108 7.08 -11.16 1.93
CA ASP A 108 5.68 -11.42 1.60
C ASP A 108 4.79 -10.16 1.70
N ASN A 109 5.38 -8.99 1.98
CA ASN A 109 4.63 -7.74 2.12
C ASN A 109 4.41 -7.03 0.77
N PRO A 110 3.20 -7.06 0.18
CA PRO A 110 2.94 -6.47 -1.14
C PRO A 110 3.10 -4.94 -1.16
N SER A 111 2.99 -4.27 0.00
CA SER A 111 3.12 -2.80 0.07
C SER A 111 4.53 -2.31 -0.30
N LEU A 112 5.55 -3.14 -0.05
CA LEU A 112 6.94 -2.82 -0.39
C LEU A 112 7.18 -2.88 -1.89
N TYR A 113 6.65 -3.89 -2.57
CA TYR A 113 6.72 -4.01 -4.03
C TYR A 113 5.93 -2.89 -4.72
N LEU A 114 4.74 -2.55 -4.21
CA LEU A 114 3.98 -1.40 -4.70
C LEU A 114 4.78 -0.09 -4.59
N ALA A 115 5.56 0.08 -3.51
CA ALA A 115 6.41 1.25 -3.37
C ALA A 115 7.54 1.31 -4.41
N LEU A 116 8.07 0.18 -4.88
CA LEU A 116 9.03 0.17 -6.00
C LEU A 116 8.38 0.65 -7.29
N ILE A 117 7.16 0.19 -7.57
CA ILE A 117 6.38 0.62 -8.73
C ILE A 117 6.08 2.11 -8.63
N ASP A 118 5.62 2.62 -7.48
CA ASP A 118 5.39 4.06 -7.25
C ASP A 118 6.66 4.89 -7.50
N ILE A 119 7.83 4.39 -7.08
CA ILE A 119 9.13 5.04 -7.32
C ILE A 119 9.47 5.07 -8.81
N ALA A 120 9.20 4.01 -9.56
CA ALA A 120 9.43 3.99 -11.01
C ALA A 120 8.45 4.92 -11.74
N TYR A 121 7.16 4.81 -11.40
CA TYR A 121 6.07 5.52 -12.06
C TYR A 121 6.18 7.04 -11.90
N THR A 122 6.58 7.51 -10.71
CA THR A 122 6.70 8.94 -10.43
C THR A 122 8.06 9.52 -10.79
N ALA A 123 8.92 8.80 -11.52
CA ALA A 123 10.28 9.22 -11.89
C ALA A 123 10.30 10.59 -12.57
N THR A 124 11.28 11.43 -12.23
CA THR A 124 11.43 12.76 -12.85
C THR A 124 11.62 12.66 -14.36
N THR A 125 12.39 11.66 -14.79
CA THR A 125 12.43 11.20 -16.17
C THR A 125 11.70 9.87 -16.21
N PHE A 126 10.46 9.90 -16.67
CA PHE A 126 9.63 8.70 -16.81
C PHE A 126 10.25 7.73 -17.83
N LYS A 127 10.26 6.45 -17.48
CA LYS A 127 10.71 5.36 -18.35
C LYS A 127 9.77 4.19 -18.17
N GLU A 128 9.12 3.79 -19.26
CA GLU A 128 8.21 2.64 -19.30
C GLU A 128 8.90 1.38 -18.79
N SER A 129 10.11 1.09 -19.29
CA SER A 129 10.88 -0.09 -18.90
C SER A 129 11.13 -0.16 -17.39
N SER A 130 11.35 0.97 -16.72
CA SER A 130 11.58 0.99 -15.27
C SER A 130 10.32 0.63 -14.47
N VAL A 131 9.13 0.95 -14.98
CA VAL A 131 7.86 0.56 -14.36
C VAL A 131 7.62 -0.93 -14.59
N VAL A 132 7.80 -1.40 -15.82
CA VAL A 132 7.68 -2.83 -16.18
C VAL A 132 8.63 -3.68 -15.34
N GLU A 133 9.91 -3.33 -15.26
CA GLU A 133 10.92 -3.99 -14.43
C GLU A 133 10.51 -4.06 -12.93
N ALA A 134 9.90 -3.00 -12.40
CA ALA A 134 9.45 -2.97 -11.02
C ALA A 134 8.22 -3.87 -10.77
N ILE A 135 7.33 -4.00 -11.74
CA ILE A 135 6.19 -4.92 -11.66
C ILE A 135 6.67 -6.37 -11.84
N ASP A 136 7.58 -6.62 -12.78
CA ASP A 136 8.14 -7.95 -13.02
C ASP A 136 8.90 -8.46 -11.79
N TYR A 137 9.66 -7.59 -11.12
CA TYR A 137 10.27 -7.91 -9.83
C TYR A 137 9.26 -8.40 -8.77
N ALA A 138 8.03 -7.88 -8.78
CA ALA A 138 6.96 -8.37 -7.91
C ALA A 138 6.41 -9.73 -8.39
N LEU A 139 6.16 -9.89 -9.70
CA LEU A 139 5.62 -11.13 -10.28
C LEU A 139 6.57 -12.33 -10.12
N GLU A 140 7.88 -12.09 -10.21
CA GLU A 140 8.94 -13.08 -10.03
C GLU A 140 9.14 -13.49 -8.55
N SER A 141 8.62 -12.71 -7.60
CA SER A 141 8.77 -13.02 -6.18
C SER A 141 8.10 -14.34 -5.82
N ARG A 142 8.85 -15.24 -5.19
CA ARG A 142 8.32 -16.53 -4.68
C ARG A 142 7.55 -16.39 -3.38
N HIS A 143 7.61 -15.23 -2.73
CA HIS A 143 7.04 -14.99 -1.40
C HIS A 143 5.65 -14.33 -1.46
N LEU A 144 5.30 -13.73 -2.59
CA LEU A 144 3.95 -13.21 -2.80
C LEU A 144 3.00 -14.37 -3.15
N ASN A 145 1.85 -14.40 -2.47
CA ASN A 145 0.80 -15.35 -2.78
C ASN A 145 0.15 -15.04 -4.14
N ASP A 146 -0.56 -16.02 -4.71
CA ASP A 146 -1.08 -15.90 -6.07
C ASP A 146 -2.11 -14.75 -6.22
N LYS A 147 -2.88 -14.43 -5.18
CA LYS A 147 -3.83 -13.30 -5.19
C LYS A 147 -3.10 -11.96 -5.33
N GLU A 148 -1.99 -11.77 -4.62
CA GLU A 148 -1.17 -10.58 -4.78
C GLU A 148 -0.49 -10.55 -6.15
N LYS A 149 0.02 -11.68 -6.65
CA LYS A 149 0.57 -11.77 -8.02
C LYS A 149 -0.46 -11.40 -9.09
N LEU A 150 -1.70 -11.86 -8.96
CA LEU A 150 -2.78 -11.51 -9.88
C LEU A 150 -3.05 -10.00 -9.88
N ARG A 151 -3.00 -9.35 -8.71
CA ARG A 151 -3.13 -7.88 -8.59
C ARG A 151 -1.98 -7.13 -9.26
N PHE A 152 -0.74 -7.63 -9.15
CA PHE A 152 0.40 -7.04 -9.86
C PHE A 152 0.30 -7.28 -11.37
N SER A 153 -0.17 -8.46 -11.78
CA SER A 153 -0.35 -8.80 -13.19
C SER A 153 -1.41 -7.91 -13.85
N GLN A 154 -2.55 -7.70 -13.19
CA GLN A 154 -3.57 -6.74 -13.64
C GLN A 154 -2.98 -5.34 -13.80
N ARG A 155 -2.21 -4.87 -12.81
CA ARG A 155 -1.59 -3.54 -12.89
C ARG A 155 -0.62 -3.41 -14.06
N LYS A 156 0.10 -4.48 -14.44
CA LYS A 156 0.95 -4.47 -15.63
C LYS A 156 0.13 -4.47 -16.92
N LEU A 157 -1.02 -5.16 -16.97
CA LEU A 157 -1.96 -5.03 -18.10
C LEU A 157 -2.43 -3.58 -18.24
N ASP A 158 -3.00 -3.00 -17.18
CA ASP A 158 -3.49 -1.63 -17.19
C ASP A 158 -2.40 -0.65 -17.65
N PHE A 159 -1.16 -0.84 -17.14
CA PHE A 159 -0.02 -0.01 -17.51
C PHE A 159 0.40 -0.13 -18.98
N LEU A 160 0.44 -1.36 -19.52
CA LEU A 160 0.80 -1.61 -20.91
C LEU A 160 -0.29 -1.12 -21.88
N GLU A 161 -1.57 -1.18 -21.47
CA GLU A 161 -2.68 -0.61 -22.25
C GLU A 161 -2.63 0.92 -22.31
N ASP A 162 -2.34 1.58 -21.18
CA ASP A 162 -2.33 3.05 -21.09
C ASP A 162 -1.04 3.68 -21.65
N PHE A 163 0.11 3.03 -21.44
CA PHE A 163 1.43 3.64 -21.66
C PHE A 163 2.41 2.77 -22.47
N GLY A 164 2.03 1.54 -22.81
CA GLY A 164 2.91 0.61 -23.51
C GLY A 164 3.12 0.97 -24.98
N HIS A 165 4.35 0.85 -25.48
CA HIS A 165 4.63 1.06 -26.92
C HIS A 165 4.61 -0.23 -27.74
N SER A 166 4.81 -1.38 -27.10
CA SER A 166 4.89 -2.69 -27.76
C SER A 166 3.59 -3.47 -27.63
N ILE A 167 2.87 -3.61 -28.75
CA ILE A 167 1.67 -4.46 -28.81
C ILE A 167 2.01 -5.94 -28.53
N GLN A 168 3.23 -6.38 -28.86
CA GLN A 168 3.69 -7.74 -28.60
C GLN A 168 3.83 -7.99 -27.10
N GLU A 169 4.45 -7.06 -26.36
CA GLU A 169 4.57 -7.18 -24.90
C GLU A 169 3.19 -7.18 -24.21
N LEU A 170 2.25 -6.37 -24.69
CA LEU A 170 0.87 -6.38 -24.20
C LEU A 170 0.22 -7.76 -24.44
N GLN A 171 0.31 -8.31 -25.65
CA GLN A 171 -0.25 -9.62 -25.98
C GLN A 171 0.36 -10.75 -25.13
N GLU A 172 1.70 -10.79 -25.01
CA GLU A 172 2.40 -11.76 -24.17
C GLU A 172 1.93 -11.69 -22.70
N HIS A 173 1.73 -10.47 -22.19
CA HIS A 173 1.29 -10.29 -20.81
C HIS A 173 -0.20 -10.60 -20.60
N ILE A 174 -1.06 -10.39 -21.61
CA ILE A 174 -2.46 -10.88 -21.61
C ILE A 174 -2.49 -12.40 -21.44
N GLU A 175 -1.68 -13.12 -22.22
CA GLU A 175 -1.61 -14.58 -22.10
C GLU A 175 -1.05 -15.03 -20.74
N TYR A 176 -0.03 -14.33 -20.23
CA TYR A 176 0.50 -14.59 -18.89
C TYR A 176 -0.58 -14.44 -17.81
N HIS A 177 -1.36 -13.35 -17.88
CA HIS A 177 -2.43 -13.06 -16.93
C HIS A 177 -3.52 -14.15 -16.94
N ASP A 178 -3.98 -14.55 -18.12
CA ASP A 178 -4.98 -15.62 -18.29
C ASP A 178 -4.47 -16.96 -17.71
N ARG A 179 -3.21 -17.33 -18.00
CA ARG A 179 -2.59 -18.53 -17.41
C ARG A 179 -2.52 -18.46 -15.88
N LEU A 180 -2.19 -17.29 -15.32
CA LEU A 180 -2.13 -17.08 -13.87
C LEU A 180 -3.52 -17.21 -13.23
N GLN A 181 -4.55 -16.62 -13.84
CA GLN A 181 -5.93 -16.72 -13.36
C GLN A 181 -6.41 -18.18 -13.34
N LYS A 182 -6.23 -18.93 -14.44
CA LYS A 182 -6.58 -20.35 -14.53
C LYS A 182 -5.87 -21.19 -13.46
N THR A 183 -4.57 -20.95 -13.25
CA THR A 183 -3.79 -21.64 -12.22
C THR A 183 -4.35 -21.40 -10.81
N ILE A 184 -4.81 -20.18 -10.52
CA ILE A 184 -5.42 -19.83 -9.23
C ILE A 184 -6.76 -20.53 -9.05
N GLU A 185 -7.60 -20.52 -10.08
CA GLU A 185 -8.91 -21.17 -10.08
C GLU A 185 -8.79 -22.68 -9.89
N GLU A 186 -7.86 -23.34 -10.59
CA GLU A 186 -7.56 -24.77 -10.43
C GLU A 186 -7.12 -25.11 -9.00
N LYS A 187 -6.18 -24.33 -8.42
CA LYS A 187 -5.75 -24.52 -7.03
C LYS A 187 -6.91 -24.38 -6.03
N ASN A 188 -7.78 -23.39 -6.24
CA ASN A 188 -8.94 -23.17 -5.39
C ASN A 188 -9.97 -24.31 -5.53
N ALA A 189 -10.19 -24.83 -6.74
CA ALA A 189 -11.07 -25.97 -6.99
C ALA A 189 -10.57 -27.24 -6.27
N ILE A 190 -9.25 -27.50 -6.32
CA ILE A 190 -8.62 -28.63 -5.61
C ILE A 190 -8.80 -28.51 -4.09
N VAL A 191 -8.63 -27.31 -3.52
CA VAL A 191 -8.83 -27.07 -2.08
C VAL A 191 -10.30 -27.29 -1.70
N LYS A 192 -11.24 -26.81 -2.51
CA LYS A 192 -12.68 -26.99 -2.29
C LYS A 192 -13.08 -28.47 -2.32
N ALA A 193 -12.64 -29.22 -3.33
CA ALA A 193 -12.92 -30.65 -3.45
C ALA A 193 -12.37 -31.46 -2.26
N LYS A 194 -11.17 -31.12 -1.75
CA LYS A 194 -10.58 -31.75 -0.55
C LYS A 194 -11.32 -31.43 0.74
N LEU A 195 -11.97 -30.27 0.83
CA LEU A 195 -12.78 -29.90 1.99
C LEU A 195 -14.12 -30.64 1.98
N GLU A 196 -14.74 -30.76 0.81
CA GLU A 196 -16.00 -31.49 0.60
C GLU A 196 -15.83 -32.99 0.88
N SER A 197 -14.72 -33.61 0.49
CA SER A 197 -14.46 -35.03 0.77
C SER A 197 -14.29 -35.37 2.25
N LYS A 198 -13.89 -34.39 3.09
CA LYS A 198 -13.68 -34.60 4.53
C LYS A 198 -14.95 -34.46 5.38
N ILE A 199 -16.00 -33.84 4.84
CA ILE A 199 -17.26 -33.63 5.57
C ILE A 199 -18.16 -34.88 5.49
N GLY A 200 -17.84 -35.86 4.62
CA GLY A 200 -18.58 -37.11 4.48
C GLY A 200 -18.26 -38.22 5.49
N GLU A 201 -17.29 -38.03 6.40
CA GLU A 201 -16.91 -38.99 7.44
C GLU A 201 -17.11 -38.39 8.84
N GLU A 202 -18.30 -38.52 9.42
CA GLU A 202 -18.57 -38.21 10.83
C GLU A 202 -19.28 -39.42 11.48
N PRO A 203 -18.83 -39.81 12.68
CA PRO A 203 -19.81 -39.97 13.75
C PRO A 203 -19.37 -39.24 15.02
N SER A 204 -20.07 -38.14 15.32
CA SER A 204 -20.74 -37.82 16.60
C SER A 204 -20.02 -38.27 17.89
N GLU A 205 -19.53 -37.31 18.68
CA GLU A 205 -20.03 -37.01 20.03
C GLU A 205 -19.16 -36.03 20.84
N LYS A 206 -19.86 -35.19 21.62
CA LYS A 206 -19.49 -34.47 22.85
C LYS A 206 -18.88 -33.05 22.77
N ARG A 207 -19.78 -32.13 23.15
CA ARG A 207 -19.63 -30.73 23.54
C ARG A 207 -18.54 -30.50 24.59
N ALA A 208 -17.77 -29.43 24.44
CA ALA A 208 -17.39 -28.57 25.57
C ALA A 208 -17.11 -27.14 25.06
N ARG A 209 -17.83 -26.19 25.67
CA ARG A 209 -17.81 -24.74 25.46
C ARG A 209 -16.53 -24.14 26.05
N VAL A 210 -15.81 -23.31 25.29
CA VAL A 210 -14.83 -22.35 25.83
C VAL A 210 -14.94 -21.04 25.04
N GLU A 211 -15.25 -19.96 25.74
CA GLU A 211 -15.29 -18.58 25.22
C GLU A 211 -13.88 -18.03 25.00
N PRO A 212 -13.64 -17.19 23.98
CA PRO A 212 -12.49 -16.33 23.97
C PRO A 212 -12.86 -14.85 24.09
N VAL A 213 -12.28 -14.30 25.15
CA VAL A 213 -12.00 -12.91 25.52
C VAL A 213 -11.70 -11.98 24.35
N ALA A 214 -12.19 -10.75 24.50
CA ALA A 214 -12.09 -9.57 23.65
C ALA A 214 -10.72 -9.35 22.97
N GLY A 215 -10.74 -9.36 21.62
CA GLY A 215 -9.66 -8.86 20.77
C GLY A 215 -9.93 -7.41 20.35
N THR A 216 -9.00 -6.53 20.68
CA THR A 216 -9.02 -5.09 20.44
C THR A 216 -9.04 -4.74 18.94
N ALA A 217 -10.23 -4.39 18.44
CA ALA A 217 -10.38 -3.75 17.14
C ALA A 217 -9.97 -2.28 17.25
N TYR A 218 -8.91 -1.88 16.55
CA TYR A 218 -8.56 -0.47 16.37
C TYR A 218 -9.54 0.18 15.38
N PRO A 219 -10.27 1.23 15.77
CA PRO A 219 -10.99 2.05 14.82
C PRO A 219 -9.98 2.93 14.07
N TYR A 220 -10.09 2.93 12.74
CA TYR A 220 -9.47 3.94 11.88
C TYR A 220 -9.82 5.35 12.42
N PRO A 221 -8.86 6.25 12.63
CA PRO A 221 -9.19 7.65 12.81
C PRO A 221 -9.62 8.23 11.46
N GLN A 222 -10.94 8.42 11.32
CA GLN A 222 -11.55 9.33 10.36
C GLN A 222 -10.78 10.66 10.40
N GLN A 223 -10.16 11.05 9.28
CA GLN A 223 -9.51 12.36 9.15
C GLN A 223 -10.60 13.44 9.19
N PRO A 224 -10.43 14.53 9.97
CA PRO A 224 -11.34 15.67 9.88
C PRO A 224 -11.18 16.31 8.52
N PHE A 225 -12.27 16.37 7.77
CA PHE A 225 -12.40 17.15 6.55
C PHE A 225 -12.32 18.64 6.95
N TYR A 226 -11.17 19.28 6.71
CA TYR A 226 -11.07 20.73 6.83
C TYR A 226 -11.42 21.35 5.48
N PRO A 227 -12.46 22.19 5.38
CA PRO A 227 -12.71 22.95 4.17
C PRO A 227 -11.60 23.99 3.99
N MET A 228 -11.03 24.05 2.79
CA MET A 228 -10.10 25.10 2.38
C MET A 228 -10.83 26.45 2.46
N ALA A 229 -10.36 27.31 3.37
CA ALA A 229 -10.70 28.72 3.35
C ALA A 229 -10.06 29.37 2.13
N THR A 230 -10.89 29.88 1.21
CA THR A 230 -10.47 30.77 0.13
C THR A 230 -10.24 32.18 0.68
N PRO A 231 -9.25 32.94 0.18
CA PRO A 231 -9.06 34.33 0.60
C PRO A 231 -10.13 35.22 -0.04
N TYR A 232 -10.55 36.22 0.74
CA TYR A 232 -11.41 37.34 0.37
C TYR A 232 -11.12 37.90 -1.02
N GLY A 233 -12.16 37.97 -1.85
CA GLY A 233 -12.16 38.64 -3.15
C GLY A 233 -13.60 38.87 -3.59
N SER A 234 -14.11 40.05 -3.31
CA SER A 234 -15.40 40.59 -3.70
C SER A 234 -15.61 40.57 -5.22
N THR A 235 -16.68 39.96 -5.71
CA THR A 235 -17.82 40.59 -6.43
C THR A 235 -18.80 39.50 -6.88
N ALA A 236 -20.08 39.78 -6.67
CA ALA A 236 -21.22 38.94 -7.01
C ALA A 236 -21.34 38.71 -8.52
N TYR A 237 -21.78 37.53 -8.96
CA TYR A 237 -22.96 37.31 -9.83
C TYR A 237 -23.30 35.80 -9.86
N ASN A 238 -24.61 35.55 -9.75
CA ASN A 238 -25.33 34.28 -9.65
C ASN A 238 -25.42 33.56 -11.01
N VAL A 239 -25.19 32.23 -11.12
CA VAL A 239 -25.90 31.31 -12.06
C VAL A 239 -25.83 29.85 -11.53
N PRO A 240 -26.92 29.05 -11.60
CA PRO A 240 -27.03 27.76 -10.91
C PRO A 240 -26.72 26.51 -11.77
N THR A 241 -26.15 25.52 -11.07
CA THR A 241 -26.36 24.05 -11.12
C THR A 241 -26.58 23.34 -12.47
N GLY A 242 -25.62 22.50 -12.86
CA GLY A 242 -25.83 21.44 -13.85
C GLY A 242 -24.68 20.42 -13.92
N GLN A 243 -25.07 19.13 -13.81
CA GLN A 243 -24.39 17.92 -14.31
C GLN A 243 -23.13 17.43 -13.56
N GLN A 244 -22.84 16.13 -13.41
CA GLN A 244 -23.47 14.79 -13.43
C GLN A 244 -22.31 13.89 -12.93
N PRO A 245 -22.50 12.82 -12.12
CA PRO A 245 -21.38 12.00 -11.66
C PRO A 245 -21.02 10.93 -12.70
N PHE A 246 -19.74 10.87 -13.09
CA PHE A 246 -19.19 9.75 -13.87
C PHE A 246 -19.22 8.47 -13.03
N ALA A 247 -19.97 7.47 -13.51
CA ALA A 247 -19.97 6.11 -12.99
C ALA A 247 -18.76 5.34 -13.56
N PHE A 248 -17.95 4.76 -12.68
CA PHE A 248 -16.87 3.86 -13.05
C PHE A 248 -17.46 2.46 -13.34
N ALA A 249 -17.30 1.99 -14.57
CA ALA A 249 -17.72 0.68 -15.01
C ALA A 249 -16.95 -0.40 -14.23
N THR A 250 -17.68 -1.25 -13.52
CA THR A 250 -17.16 -2.48 -12.92
C THR A 250 -17.47 -3.63 -13.88
N TYR A 251 -16.44 -4.17 -14.54
CA TYR A 251 -16.59 -5.41 -15.29
C TYR A 251 -16.67 -6.57 -14.31
N SER A 252 -17.87 -7.12 -14.16
CA SER A 252 -18.15 -8.40 -13.52
C SER A 252 -18.24 -9.47 -14.60
N TYR A 253 -17.22 -10.32 -14.74
CA TYR A 253 -17.33 -11.52 -15.57
C TYR A 253 -18.00 -12.65 -14.78
N GLY A 254 -19.22 -12.97 -15.22
CA GLY A 254 -20.03 -14.06 -14.71
C GLY A 254 -19.52 -15.42 -15.18
N SER A 255 -19.45 -16.34 -14.24
CA SER A 255 -19.34 -17.78 -14.42
C SER A 255 -20.55 -18.34 -15.17
N HIS A 256 -20.33 -19.03 -16.28
CA HIS A 256 -21.32 -19.96 -16.86
C HIS A 256 -20.73 -21.37 -16.96
N PRO A 257 -21.45 -22.41 -16.52
CA PRO A 257 -20.99 -23.79 -16.57
C PRO A 257 -21.32 -24.47 -17.89
N SER A 258 -20.49 -25.48 -18.18
CA SER A 258 -20.44 -26.36 -19.34
C SER A 258 -21.76 -27.03 -19.72
N ALA A 259 -22.02 -27.13 -21.03
CA ALA A 259 -22.88 -28.16 -21.62
C ALA A 259 -22.25 -28.70 -22.92
N ILE A 260 -22.13 -30.02 -22.97
CA ILE A 260 -21.62 -30.86 -24.05
C ILE A 260 -22.74 -31.06 -25.08
N SER A 261 -22.46 -30.85 -26.37
CA SER A 261 -23.22 -31.51 -27.45
C SER A 261 -22.48 -31.51 -28.80
N GLN A 262 -21.96 -32.70 -29.13
CA GLN A 262 -21.98 -33.40 -30.42
C GLN A 262 -21.68 -32.66 -31.75
N VAL A 263 -20.53 -33.03 -32.34
CA VAL A 263 -20.32 -33.62 -33.68
C VAL A 263 -21.21 -33.13 -34.86
N GLN A 264 -20.58 -32.48 -35.86
CA GLN A 264 -20.60 -32.96 -37.25
C GLN A 264 -19.55 -32.25 -38.13
N GLN A 265 -18.74 -33.04 -38.84
CA GLN A 265 -17.84 -32.61 -39.92
C GLN A 265 -18.62 -32.43 -41.23
N THR A 266 -18.24 -31.44 -42.04
CA THR A 266 -18.43 -31.45 -43.49
C THR A 266 -17.30 -30.68 -44.17
N PHE A 267 -16.60 -31.38 -45.07
CA PHE A 267 -15.55 -31.00 -46.04
C PHE A 267 -14.13 -30.74 -45.51
#